data_AF-A0A8T7J045-F1
#
_entry.id   AF-A0A8T7J045-F1
#
_cell.length_a   1.000
_cell.length_b   1.000
_cell.length_c   1.000
_cell.angle_alpha   90.00
_cell.angle_beta   90.00
_cell.angle_gamma   90.00
#
_symmetry.space_group_name_H-M   'P 1'
#
loop_
_entity.id
_entity.type
_entity.pdbx_description
1 polymer ?
#
loop_
_entity_poly.entity_id
_entity_poly.type
_entity_poly.pdbx_seq_one_letter_code
_entity_poly.pdbx_strand_id
1 'polypeptide(L)'
;MRNIAFTLTMLLGLVTSAQATEGDIDAGKQKSATCVACHSVDGNSAISMYPKIAGQHSEYIYKQLKEFKSGDRKDPVMAGMVAALSDQDMKDLAAYFSSQTMSAGETPEDVVEAGELLYRGGDMERGIPACIACHGP
;
A
#
# COMPACT_ATOMS: atom_id res chain seq x y z
N MET A 1 14.68 61.59 33.39
CA MET A 1 15.42 60.37 33.75
C MET A 1 14.45 59.19 33.75
N ARG A 2 14.83 58.10 33.05
CA ARG A 2 14.21 56.75 32.97
C ARG A 2 12.98 56.60 32.04
N ASN A 3 13.18 56.24 30.77
CA ASN A 3 13.48 54.91 30.16
C ASN A 3 12.17 54.19 29.77
N ILE A 4 11.77 54.27 28.50
CA ILE A 4 11.98 53.27 27.42
C ILE A 4 11.09 52.04 27.60
N ALA A 5 10.19 51.91 26.61
CA ALA A 5 9.51 50.72 26.10
C ALA A 5 9.93 49.36 26.69
N PHE A 6 8.95 48.63 27.21
CA PHE A 6 9.00 47.17 27.29
C PHE A 6 7.96 46.57 26.35
N THR A 7 8.42 46.43 25.11
CA THR A 7 8.17 45.33 24.18
C THR A 7 7.38 44.15 24.75
N LEU A 8 6.14 44.01 24.27
CA LEU A 8 5.34 42.78 24.33
C LEU A 8 5.88 41.81 23.27
N THR A 9 6.96 41.10 23.62
CA THR A 9 7.58 40.10 22.76
C THR A 9 7.02 38.71 23.09
N MET A 10 6.33 38.12 22.10
CA MET A 10 6.42 36.72 21.70
C MET A 10 5.90 35.63 22.65
N LEU A 11 4.88 34.93 22.16
CA LEU A 11 4.79 33.46 22.18
C LEU A 11 3.82 33.03 21.07
N LEU A 12 4.30 33.14 19.83
CA LEU A 12 3.67 32.48 18.69
C LEU A 12 4.03 30.99 18.80
N GLY A 13 3.14 30.20 19.39
CA GLY A 13 3.29 28.75 19.46
C GLY A 13 3.33 28.18 18.04
N LEU A 14 4.52 27.74 17.62
CA LEU A 14 4.69 26.89 16.45
C LEU A 14 4.05 25.54 16.80
N VAL A 15 2.77 25.40 16.46
CA VAL A 15 2.13 24.10 16.37
C VAL A 15 2.72 23.45 15.12
N THR A 16 3.85 22.76 15.26
CA THR A 16 4.32 21.84 14.22
C THR A 16 3.38 20.65 14.27
N SER A 17 2.25 20.77 13.57
CA SER A 17 1.47 19.62 13.15
C SER A 17 2.45 18.73 12.39
N ALA A 18 2.78 17.57 12.96
CA ALA A 18 3.41 16.50 12.22
C ALA A 18 2.41 16.09 11.14
N GLN A 19 2.47 16.75 9.99
CA GLN A 19 1.76 16.31 8.80
C GLN A 19 2.35 14.93 8.51
N ALA A 20 1.54 13.90 8.70
CA ALA A 20 1.79 12.63 8.06
C ALA A 20 1.87 12.95 6.58
N THR A 21 3.07 12.97 6.03
CA THR A 21 3.31 13.22 4.62
C THR A 21 2.60 12.12 3.86
N GLU A 22 1.54 12.53 3.16
CA GLU A 22 0.82 11.69 2.21
C GLU A 22 1.80 11.22 1.12
N GLY A 23 1.54 10.09 0.48
CA GLY A 23 2.43 9.57 -0.56
C GLY A 23 2.37 10.43 -1.83
N ASP A 24 3.52 10.70 -2.43
CA ASP A 24 3.65 11.42 -3.71
C ASP A 24 3.73 10.41 -4.87
N ILE A 25 2.75 10.47 -5.78
CA ILE A 25 2.64 9.55 -6.93
C ILE A 25 3.82 9.71 -7.90
N ASP A 26 4.30 10.92 -8.14
CA ASP A 26 5.38 11.18 -9.09
C ASP A 26 6.73 10.71 -8.51
N ALA A 27 6.94 10.94 -7.20
CA ALA A 27 8.09 10.37 -6.49
C ALA A 27 8.02 8.83 -6.49
N GLY A 28 6.84 8.26 -6.22
CA GLY A 28 6.61 6.82 -6.23
C GLY A 28 6.88 6.18 -7.58
N LYS A 29 6.47 6.85 -8.67
CA LYS A 29 6.77 6.42 -10.04
C LYS A 29 8.26 6.38 -10.34
N GLN A 30 9.03 7.35 -9.85
CA GLN A 30 10.49 7.35 -10.03
C GLN A 30 11.15 6.23 -9.22
N LYS A 31 10.64 5.96 -8.01
CA LYS A 31 11.16 4.93 -7.11
C LYS A 31 10.78 3.51 -7.51
N SER A 32 9.70 3.34 -8.27
CA SER A 32 9.21 2.02 -8.67
C SER A 32 10.10 1.29 -9.68
N ALA A 33 11.16 1.93 -10.20
CA ALA A 33 12.03 1.40 -11.25
C ALA A 33 12.55 -0.01 -10.98
N THR A 34 12.83 -0.39 -9.73
CA THR A 34 13.29 -1.76 -9.39
C THR A 34 12.13 -2.74 -9.19
N CYS A 35 10.92 -2.25 -8.89
CA CYS A 35 9.72 -3.05 -8.65
C CYS A 35 9.16 -3.66 -9.95
N VAL A 36 9.33 -2.94 -11.07
CA VAL A 36 8.71 -3.30 -12.36
C VAL A 36 9.23 -4.62 -12.95
N ALA A 37 10.42 -5.07 -12.55
CA ALA A 37 11.00 -6.32 -13.02
C ALA A 37 10.16 -7.56 -12.64
N CYS A 38 9.40 -7.47 -11.53
CA CYS A 38 8.54 -8.55 -11.06
C CYS A 38 7.05 -8.18 -11.15
N HIS A 39 6.72 -6.92 -10.85
CA HIS A 39 5.33 -6.47 -10.76
C HIS A 39 4.81 -5.79 -12.05
N SER A 40 5.61 -5.74 -13.12
CA SER A 40 5.34 -4.94 -14.33
C SER A 40 5.36 -3.43 -14.07
N VAL A 41 5.43 -2.65 -15.17
CA VAL A 41 5.53 -1.19 -15.11
C VAL A 41 4.30 -0.56 -14.47
N ASP A 42 3.12 -1.12 -14.71
CA ASP A 42 1.84 -0.65 -14.22
C ASP A 42 1.35 -1.41 -12.97
N GLY A 43 2.16 -2.32 -12.41
CA GLY A 43 1.76 -3.14 -11.27
C GLY A 43 0.89 -4.36 -11.64
N ASN A 44 0.67 -4.63 -12.93
CA ASN A 44 -0.06 -5.80 -13.41
C ASN A 44 0.89 -6.90 -13.88
N SER A 45 1.43 -7.69 -12.94
CA SER A 45 2.31 -8.82 -13.30
C SER A 45 1.58 -9.86 -14.17
N ALA A 46 2.27 -10.34 -15.20
CA ALA A 46 1.82 -11.45 -16.05
C ALA A 46 2.25 -12.83 -15.49
N ILE A 47 3.15 -12.84 -14.49
CA ILE A 47 3.64 -14.08 -13.88
C ILE A 47 2.86 -14.29 -12.59
N SER A 48 2.11 -15.38 -12.49
CA SER A 48 1.22 -15.66 -11.35
C SER A 48 1.91 -15.71 -9.98
N MET A 49 3.21 -15.98 -9.95
CA MET A 49 4.02 -15.95 -8.73
C MET A 49 4.17 -14.54 -8.14
N TYR A 50 4.10 -13.50 -8.96
CA TYR A 50 4.20 -12.12 -8.53
C TYR A 50 2.82 -11.49 -8.48
N PRO A 51 2.39 -10.96 -7.33
CA PRO A 51 1.05 -10.40 -7.22
C PRO A 51 0.90 -9.15 -8.09
N LYS A 52 -0.30 -8.96 -8.63
CA LYS A 52 -0.74 -7.65 -9.12
C LYS A 52 -0.86 -6.72 -7.91
N ILE A 53 -0.26 -5.54 -8.02
CA ILE A 53 -0.30 -4.48 -7.00
C ILE A 53 -0.96 -3.21 -7.52
N ALA A 54 -1.25 -3.16 -8.82
CA ALA A 54 -2.04 -2.11 -9.45
C ALA A 54 -3.42 -1.97 -8.78
N GLY A 55 -3.82 -0.75 -8.44
CA GLY A 55 -5.16 -0.45 -7.91
C GLY A 55 -5.45 -1.00 -6.52
N GLN A 56 -4.47 -1.66 -5.87
CA GLN A 56 -4.60 -2.13 -4.51
C GLN A 56 -4.60 -0.92 -3.55
N HIS A 57 -5.28 -1.05 -2.40
CA HIS A 57 -5.37 0.02 -1.41
C HIS A 57 -3.99 0.48 -0.96
N SER A 58 -3.74 1.79 -1.00
CA SER A 58 -2.45 2.40 -0.63
C SER A 58 -2.02 1.99 0.78
N GLU A 59 -2.93 2.02 1.76
CA GLU A 59 -2.64 1.63 3.15
C GLU A 59 -2.21 0.16 3.25
N TYR A 60 -2.80 -0.71 2.43
CA TYR A 60 -2.41 -2.12 2.38
C TYR A 60 -1.02 -2.27 1.79
N ILE A 61 -0.71 -1.64 0.65
CA ILE A 61 0.62 -1.70 0.04
C ILE A 61 1.69 -1.20 1.02
N TYR A 62 1.47 -0.03 1.63
CA TYR A 62 2.38 0.53 2.63
C TYR A 62 2.57 -0.40 3.82
N LYS A 63 1.49 -0.97 4.37
CA LYS A 63 1.56 -1.98 5.44
C LYS A 63 2.42 -3.17 5.01
N GLN A 64 2.21 -3.72 3.82
CA GLN A 64 2.97 -4.88 3.33
C GLN A 64 4.46 -4.55 3.17
N LEU A 65 4.81 -3.39 2.62
CA LEU A 65 6.21 -2.95 2.51
C LEU A 65 6.87 -2.84 3.88
N LYS A 66 6.16 -2.29 4.87
CA LYS A 66 6.63 -2.24 6.26
C LYS A 66 6.83 -3.61 6.88
N GLU A 67 5.88 -4.53 6.68
CA GLU A 67 5.95 -5.89 7.24
C GLU A 67 7.07 -6.71 6.61
N PHE A 68 7.35 -6.53 5.32
CA PHE A 68 8.55 -7.12 4.69
C PHE A 68 9.84 -6.54 5.27
N LYS A 69 9.85 -5.24 5.57
CA LYS A 69 11.02 -4.55 6.11
C LYS A 69 11.30 -4.92 7.57
N SER A 70 10.27 -5.08 8.38
CA SER A 70 10.38 -5.51 9.79
C SER A 70 10.63 -7.02 9.91
N GLY A 71 10.22 -7.81 8.91
CA GLY A 71 10.26 -9.26 8.94
C GLY A 71 8.99 -9.92 9.50
N ASP A 72 7.96 -9.13 9.82
CA ASP A 72 6.63 -9.64 10.20
C ASP A 72 5.98 -10.43 9.05
N ARG A 73 6.24 -9.99 7.81
CA ARG A 73 5.97 -10.78 6.61
C ARG A 73 7.29 -11.29 6.03
N LYS A 74 7.43 -12.61 5.98
CA LYS A 74 8.67 -13.27 5.54
C LYS A 74 8.64 -13.56 4.06
N ASP A 75 9.50 -12.88 3.31
CA ASP A 75 9.84 -13.18 1.92
C ASP A 75 11.27 -12.66 1.65
N PRO A 76 12.26 -13.53 1.37
CA PRO A 76 13.64 -13.10 1.21
C PRO A 76 13.87 -12.14 0.04
N VAL A 77 13.08 -12.25 -1.04
CA VAL A 77 13.20 -11.39 -2.21
C VAL A 77 12.71 -9.99 -1.84
N MET A 78 11.49 -9.89 -1.31
CA MET A 78 10.93 -8.60 -0.93
C MET A 78 11.67 -7.96 0.25
N ALA A 79 12.19 -8.74 1.20
CA ALA A 79 13.02 -8.21 2.30
C ALA A 79 14.25 -7.45 1.76
N GLY A 80 14.91 -7.99 0.72
CA GLY A 80 16.01 -7.30 0.04
C GLY A 80 15.56 -6.02 -0.67
N MET A 81 14.40 -6.07 -1.35
CA MET A 81 13.85 -4.93 -2.10
C MET A 81 13.48 -3.75 -1.19
N VAL A 82 12.97 -4.01 0.01
CA VAL A 82 12.51 -2.96 0.93
C VAL A 82 13.59 -2.49 1.92
N ALA A 83 14.75 -3.14 1.96
CA ALA A 83 15.80 -2.89 2.95
C ALA A 83 16.25 -1.42 2.98
N ALA A 84 16.41 -0.80 1.81
CA ALA A 84 16.88 0.58 1.68
C ALA A 84 15.75 1.64 1.67
N LEU A 85 14.49 1.24 1.62
CA LEU A 85 13.36 2.19 1.52
C LEU A 85 13.17 2.97 2.82
N SER A 86 13.04 4.28 2.73
CA SER A 86 12.55 5.08 3.85
C SER A 86 11.04 4.89 4.07
N ASP A 87 10.53 5.38 5.19
CA ASP A 87 9.08 5.42 5.44
C ASP A 87 8.34 6.19 4.33
N GLN A 88 8.92 7.30 3.87
CA GLN A 88 8.35 8.10 2.79
C GLN A 88 8.39 7.36 1.45
N ASP A 89 9.50 6.71 1.10
CA ASP A 89 9.57 5.94 -0.15
C ASP A 89 8.47 4.86 -0.20
N MET A 90 8.18 4.20 0.93
CA MET A 90 7.11 3.19 0.99
C MET A 90 5.71 3.80 0.81
N LYS A 91 5.46 5.00 1.32
CA LYS A 91 4.20 5.73 1.11
C LYS A 91 4.05 6.20 -0.34
N ASP A 92 5.13 6.71 -0.93
CA ASP A 92 5.15 7.17 -2.32
C ASP A 92 4.89 5.99 -3.28
N LEU A 93 5.57 4.86 -3.08
CA LEU A 93 5.34 3.63 -3.84
C LEU A 93 3.90 3.12 -3.69
N ALA A 94 3.36 3.17 -2.47
CA ALA A 94 1.98 2.77 -2.20
C ALA A 94 0.97 3.67 -2.94
N ALA A 95 1.15 4.99 -2.90
CA ALA A 95 0.32 5.93 -3.64
C ALA A 95 0.40 5.69 -5.16
N TYR A 96 1.61 5.49 -5.69
CA TYR A 96 1.82 5.26 -7.12
C TYR A 96 1.13 3.98 -7.62
N PHE A 97 1.31 2.83 -6.95
CA PHE A 97 0.70 1.58 -7.39
C PHE A 97 -0.81 1.55 -7.14
N SER A 98 -1.28 2.19 -6.04
CA SER A 98 -2.71 2.35 -5.77
C SER A 98 -3.41 3.21 -6.84
N SER A 99 -2.71 4.15 -7.47
CA SER A 99 -3.27 4.97 -8.55
C SER A 99 -3.32 4.27 -9.91
N GLN A 100 -2.76 3.06 -10.05
CA GLN A 100 -2.81 2.30 -11.30
C GLN A 100 -4.15 1.59 -11.46
N THR A 101 -4.50 1.27 -12.70
CA THR A 101 -5.69 0.48 -13.00
C THR A 101 -5.35 -1.01 -12.97
N MET A 102 -6.04 -1.78 -12.10
CA MET A 102 -5.89 -3.23 -12.06
C MET A 102 -6.45 -3.88 -13.32
N SER A 103 -5.68 -4.75 -13.95
CA SER A 103 -6.15 -5.55 -15.07
C SER A 103 -6.94 -6.77 -14.58
N ALA A 104 -7.90 -7.21 -15.39
CA ALA A 104 -8.70 -8.41 -15.11
C ALA A 104 -7.81 -9.64 -14.89
N GLY A 105 -8.22 -10.51 -13.96
CA GLY A 105 -7.61 -11.83 -13.81
C GLY A 105 -8.04 -12.78 -14.93
N GLU A 106 -7.34 -13.90 -15.03
CA GLU A 106 -7.73 -15.03 -15.88
C GLU A 106 -8.15 -16.18 -14.97
N THR A 107 -9.41 -16.62 -15.08
CA THR A 107 -9.98 -17.70 -14.28
C THR A 107 -10.69 -18.67 -15.22
N PRO A 108 -10.42 -19.99 -15.15
CA PRO A 108 -11.16 -20.97 -15.95
C PRO A 108 -12.67 -20.90 -15.69
N GLU A 109 -13.48 -20.93 -16.75
CA GLU A 109 -14.93 -20.70 -16.64
C GLU A 109 -15.64 -21.78 -15.79
N ASP A 110 -15.12 -23.00 -15.79
CA ASP A 110 -15.67 -24.15 -15.08
C ASP A 110 -15.57 -24.03 -13.55
N VAL A 111 -14.72 -23.14 -13.03
CA VAL A 111 -14.56 -22.91 -11.59
C VAL A 111 -15.22 -21.62 -11.09
N VAL A 112 -15.71 -20.75 -11.99
CA VAL A 112 -16.25 -19.43 -11.62
C VAL A 112 -17.47 -19.57 -10.71
N GLU A 113 -18.43 -20.42 -11.08
CA GLU A 113 -19.67 -20.62 -10.31
C GLU A 113 -19.37 -21.14 -8.89
N ALA A 114 -18.53 -22.17 -8.78
CA ALA A 114 -18.12 -22.73 -7.50
C ALA A 114 -17.39 -21.69 -6.63
N GLY A 115 -16.51 -20.89 -7.22
CA GLY A 115 -15.82 -19.80 -6.54
C GLY A 115 -16.75 -18.70 -6.06
N GLU A 116 -17.73 -18.29 -6.89
CA GLU A 116 -18.71 -17.26 -6.53
C GLU A 116 -19.60 -17.69 -5.37
N LEU A 117 -20.04 -18.95 -5.35
CA LEU A 117 -20.83 -19.50 -4.24
C LEU A 117 -20.05 -19.43 -2.92
N LEU A 118 -18.78 -19.81 -2.91
CA LEU A 118 -17.93 -19.70 -1.74
C LEU A 118 -17.66 -18.23 -1.35
N TYR A 119 -17.41 -17.36 -2.33
CA TYR A 119 -17.14 -15.94 -2.08
C TYR A 119 -18.31 -15.25 -1.39
N ARG A 120 -19.53 -15.51 -1.86
CA ARG A 120 -20.75 -14.88 -1.37
C ARG A 120 -21.35 -15.58 -0.15
N GLY A 121 -21.28 -16.91 -0.09
CA GLY A 121 -21.97 -17.73 0.91
C GLY A 121 -21.07 -18.31 2.00
N GLY A 122 -19.76 -18.39 1.77
CA GLY A 122 -18.86 -19.16 2.62
C GLY A 122 -19.13 -20.67 2.55
N ASP A 123 -18.69 -21.40 3.55
CA ASP A 123 -18.94 -22.82 3.73
C ASP A 123 -19.05 -23.15 5.23
N MET A 124 -20.29 -23.25 5.71
CA MET A 124 -20.56 -23.48 7.13
C MET A 124 -20.22 -24.90 7.59
N GLU A 125 -20.22 -25.88 6.69
CA GLU A 125 -19.83 -27.26 7.02
C GLU A 125 -18.33 -27.31 7.34
N ARG A 126 -17.51 -26.54 6.60
CA ARG A 126 -16.07 -26.38 6.85
C ARG A 126 -15.72 -25.25 7.81
N GLY A 127 -16.70 -24.49 8.31
CA GLY A 127 -16.49 -23.36 9.22
C GLY A 127 -15.83 -22.14 8.56
N ILE A 128 -15.99 -21.98 7.25
CA ILE A 128 -15.41 -20.88 6.46
C ILE A 128 -16.47 -19.78 6.30
N PRO A 129 -16.24 -18.56 6.83
CA PRO A 129 -17.15 -17.45 6.63
C PRO A 129 -17.11 -16.95 5.17
N ALA A 130 -18.17 -16.27 4.74
CA ALA A 130 -18.23 -15.67 3.41
C ALA A 130 -17.18 -14.56 3.24
N CYS A 131 -16.44 -14.60 2.13
CA CYS A 131 -15.38 -13.63 1.82
C CYS A 131 -15.93 -12.20 1.64
N ILE A 132 -17.10 -12.09 1.01
CA ILE A 132 -17.79 -10.82 0.72
C ILE A 132 -18.06 -9.98 1.98
N ALA A 133 -18.16 -10.62 3.15
CA ALA A 133 -18.43 -9.94 4.42
C ALA A 133 -17.30 -8.95 4.81
N CYS A 134 -16.09 -9.15 4.29
CA CYS A 134 -14.94 -8.27 4.54
C CYS A 134 -14.34 -7.68 3.27
N HIS A 135 -14.38 -8.40 2.14
CA HIS A 135 -13.72 -7.98 0.90
C HIS A 135 -14.65 -7.25 -0.10
N GLY A 136 -15.92 -7.05 0.24
CA GLY A 136 -16.89 -6.35 -0.62
C GLY A 136 -17.39 -7.21 -1.79
N PRO A 137 -18.41 -6.76 -2.55
CA PRO A 137 -18.86 -7.45 -3.76
C PRO A 137 -17.88 -7.33 -4.93
#